data_AF-A0A512JRL7-F1
#
_entry.id   AF-A0A512JRL7-F1
#
_cell.length_a   1.000
_cell.length_b   1.000
_cell.length_c   1.000
_cell.angle_alpha   90.00
_cell.angle_beta   90.00
_cell.angle_gamma   90.00
#
_symmetry.space_group_name_H-M   'P 1'
#
loop_
_entity.id
_entity.type
_entity.pdbx_description
1 polymer ?
#
loop_
_entity_poly.entity_id
_entity_poly.type
_entity_poly.pdbx_seq_one_letter_code
_entity_poly.pdbx_strand_id
1 'polypeptide(L)'
;MTPLLEDLTELVAEIDPALTPLANGYSEAVILLASLSVGADEEQIAAALEFDQTFVRVVGKRLREAGIWLGKREVCHARTEAWTSEGGGVAFAMDLAVALGDMETAGIQDDELTSRLTEQGRASVSGMGKGTLQ
;
A
#
# COMPACT_ATOMS: atom_id res chain seq x y z
N MET A 1 -19.98 2.62 8.56
CA MET A 1 -19.10 2.23 7.44
C MET A 1 -19.52 3.09 6.27
N THR A 2 -18.58 3.80 5.66
CA THR A 2 -18.89 4.64 4.49
C THR A 2 -19.09 3.75 3.26
N PRO A 3 -19.90 4.14 2.25
CA PRO A 3 -20.04 3.37 1.02
C PRO A 3 -18.69 3.07 0.34
N LEU A 4 -17.77 4.04 0.40
CA LEU A 4 -16.41 3.86 -0.09
C LEU A 4 -15.66 2.72 0.64
N LEU A 5 -15.75 2.65 1.96
CA LEU A 5 -15.05 1.63 2.73
C LEU A 5 -15.60 0.22 2.47
N GLU A 6 -16.91 0.10 2.20
CA GLU A 6 -17.54 -1.16 1.76
C GLU A 6 -16.94 -1.62 0.42
N ASP A 7 -16.96 -0.75 -0.60
CA ASP A 7 -16.41 -1.05 -1.93
C ASP A 7 -14.92 -1.46 -1.86
N LEU A 8 -14.13 -0.73 -1.06
CA LEU A 8 -12.70 -1.02 -0.89
C LEU A 8 -12.47 -2.34 -0.15
N THR A 9 -13.35 -2.72 0.78
CA THR A 9 -13.24 -4.00 1.49
C THR A 9 -13.44 -5.18 0.54
N GLU A 10 -14.41 -5.08 -0.36
CA GLU A 10 -14.64 -6.10 -1.39
C GLU A 10 -13.45 -6.19 -2.34
N LEU A 11 -12.90 -5.05 -2.76
CA LEU A 11 -11.75 -5.02 -3.65
C LEU A 11 -10.48 -5.60 -3.00
N VAL A 12 -10.23 -5.32 -1.71
CA VAL A 12 -9.14 -5.96 -0.96
C VAL A 12 -9.30 -7.47 -0.94
N ALA A 13 -10.51 -7.97 -0.67
CA ALA A 13 -10.79 -9.40 -0.63
C ALA A 13 -10.65 -10.08 -2.01
N GLU A 14 -10.89 -9.35 -3.10
CA GLU A 14 -10.66 -9.83 -4.47
C GLU A 14 -9.16 -9.94 -4.79
N ILE A 15 -8.36 -8.95 -4.38
CA ILE A 15 -6.91 -8.92 -4.63
C ILE A 15 -6.18 -9.95 -3.76
N ASP A 16 -6.48 -9.98 -2.46
CA ASP A 16 -5.89 -10.92 -1.51
C ASP A 16 -6.92 -11.32 -0.43
N PRO A 17 -7.54 -12.51 -0.57
CA PRO A 17 -8.50 -13.03 0.43
C PRO A 17 -7.93 -13.21 1.84
N ALA A 18 -6.59 -13.29 1.99
CA ALA A 18 -5.95 -13.41 3.30
C ALA A 18 -5.86 -12.05 4.04
N LEU A 19 -6.00 -10.94 3.30
CA LEU A 19 -5.94 -9.59 3.85
C LEU A 19 -7.30 -9.19 4.45
N THR A 20 -7.61 -9.76 5.61
CA THR A 20 -8.85 -9.46 6.36
C THR A 20 -8.72 -8.17 7.17
N PRO A 21 -9.82 -7.56 7.68
CA PRO A 21 -9.76 -6.36 8.53
C PRO A 21 -8.90 -6.47 9.80
N LEU A 22 -8.59 -7.70 10.22
CA LEU A 22 -7.72 -7.97 11.38
C LEU A 22 -6.28 -8.29 10.98
N ALA A 23 -6.01 -8.44 9.67
CA ALA A 23 -4.68 -8.72 9.16
C ALA A 23 -3.80 -7.46 9.21
N ASN A 24 -2.51 -7.67 9.47
CA ASN A 24 -1.52 -6.61 9.34
C ASN A 24 -1.46 -6.14 7.88
N GLY A 25 -1.42 -4.82 7.66
CA GLY A 25 -1.40 -4.22 6.33
C GLY A 25 -2.77 -3.99 5.69
N TYR A 26 -3.87 -4.43 6.32
CA TYR A 26 -5.20 -4.17 5.78
C TYR A 26 -5.50 -2.68 5.66
N SER A 27 -5.23 -1.90 6.70
CA SER A 27 -5.48 -0.45 6.69
C SER A 27 -4.65 0.27 5.62
N GLU A 28 -3.40 -0.13 5.42
CA GLU A 28 -2.51 0.37 4.37
C GLU A 28 -3.03 0.02 2.97
N ALA A 29 -3.54 -1.19 2.77
CA ALA A 29 -4.14 -1.61 1.51
C ALA A 29 -5.39 -0.78 1.18
N VAL A 30 -6.26 -0.57 2.17
CA VAL A 30 -7.45 0.30 2.01
C VAL A 30 -7.03 1.75 1.69
N ILE A 31 -5.99 2.29 2.33
CA ILE A 31 -5.45 3.63 2.02
C ILE A 31 -4.94 3.69 0.57
N LEU A 32 -4.19 2.67 0.14
CA LEU A 32 -3.68 2.57 -1.23
C LEU A 32 -4.81 2.58 -2.25
N LEU A 33 -5.82 1.73 -2.07
CA LEU A 33 -6.94 1.63 -3.00
C LEU A 33 -7.83 2.87 -2.95
N ALA A 34 -8.06 3.46 -1.77
CA ALA A 34 -8.79 4.72 -1.64
C ALA A 34 -8.16 5.84 -2.47
N SER A 35 -6.83 5.87 -2.58
CA SER A 35 -6.14 6.88 -3.38
C SER A 35 -6.48 6.84 -4.87
N LEU A 36 -7.00 5.73 -5.40
CA LEU A 36 -7.53 5.64 -6.77
C LEU A 36 -8.84 6.42 -6.95
N SER A 37 -9.64 6.51 -5.89
CA SER A 37 -10.97 7.16 -5.93
C SER A 37 -10.92 8.62 -5.49
N VAL A 38 -10.19 8.94 -4.41
CA VAL A 38 -10.15 10.30 -3.83
C VAL A 38 -8.85 11.05 -4.14
N GLY A 39 -7.87 10.39 -4.75
CA GLY A 39 -6.52 10.92 -4.98
C GLY A 39 -5.60 10.73 -3.78
N ALA A 40 -4.30 11.00 -3.98
CA ALA A 40 -3.23 10.89 -2.98
C ALA A 40 -3.24 12.01 -1.90
N ASP A 41 -4.42 12.40 -1.41
CA ASP A 41 -4.64 13.46 -0.43
C ASP A 41 -4.97 12.83 0.92
N GLU A 42 -4.04 12.88 1.87
CA GLU A 42 -4.20 12.19 3.16
C GLU A 42 -5.32 12.74 4.00
N GLU A 43 -5.66 14.02 3.86
CA GLU A 43 -6.77 14.61 4.60
C GLU A 43 -8.11 14.08 4.07
N GLN A 44 -8.25 14.01 2.74
CA GLN A 44 -9.45 13.46 2.13
C GLN A 44 -9.56 11.96 2.36
N ILE A 45 -8.47 11.20 2.25
CA ILE A 45 -8.45 9.76 2.54
C ILE A 45 -8.81 9.52 4.02
N ALA A 46 -8.16 10.21 4.96
CA ALA A 46 -8.45 10.04 6.38
C ALA A 46 -9.92 10.35 6.72
N ALA A 47 -10.47 11.42 6.14
CA ALA A 47 -11.87 11.79 6.32
C ALA A 47 -12.83 10.75 5.71
N ALA A 48 -12.52 10.23 4.52
CA ALA A 48 -13.38 9.28 3.82
C ALA A 48 -13.39 7.87 4.44
N LEU A 49 -12.27 7.47 5.05
CA LEU A 49 -12.10 6.17 5.71
C LEU A 49 -12.31 6.22 7.23
N GLU A 50 -12.52 7.41 7.80
CA GLU A 50 -12.57 7.63 9.26
C GLU A 50 -11.29 7.15 9.97
N PHE A 51 -10.14 7.29 9.30
CA PHE A 51 -8.83 6.91 9.84
C PHE A 51 -8.14 8.08 10.54
N ASP A 52 -7.21 7.77 11.44
CA ASP A 52 -6.34 8.79 12.03
C ASP A 52 -5.49 9.49 10.96
N GLN A 53 -5.56 10.82 10.90
CA GLN A 53 -4.87 11.59 9.87
C GLN A 53 -3.34 11.46 9.98
N THR A 54 -2.78 11.30 11.17
CA THR A 54 -1.34 11.14 11.37
C THR A 54 -0.87 9.82 10.77
N PHE A 55 -1.62 8.74 11.00
CA PHE A 55 -1.38 7.45 10.39
C PHE A 55 -1.39 7.53 8.85
N VAL A 56 -2.43 8.11 8.25
CA VAL A 56 -2.51 8.24 6.78
C VAL A 56 -1.35 9.08 6.23
N ARG A 57 -0.92 10.14 6.94
CA ARG A 57 0.27 10.93 6.57
C ARG A 57 1.57 10.13 6.61
N VAL A 58 1.74 9.20 7.55
CA VAL A 58 2.91 8.31 7.60
C VAL A 58 2.93 7.40 6.37
N VAL A 59 1.79 6.79 6.03
CA VAL A 59 1.65 5.96 4.82
C VAL A 59 1.91 6.79 3.56
N GLY A 60 1.28 7.94 3.44
CA GLY A 60 1.43 8.84 2.30
C GLY A 60 2.86 9.36 2.13
N LYS A 61 3.59 9.61 3.22
CA LYS A 61 5.00 9.97 3.16
C LYS A 61 5.82 8.85 2.49
N ARG A 62 5.66 7.60 2.93
CA ARG A 62 6.38 6.45 2.36
C ARG A 62 6.09 6.27 0.87
N LEU A 63 4.81 6.35 0.50
CA LEU A 63 4.37 6.22 -0.90
C LEU A 63 4.92 7.33 -1.80
N ARG A 64 5.06 8.56 -1.29
CA ARG A 64 5.68 9.66 -2.04
C ARG A 64 7.19 9.55 -2.15
N GLU A 65 7.85 9.17 -1.06
CA GLU A 65 9.30 8.89 -1.08
C GLU A 65 9.63 7.78 -2.08
N ALA A 66 8.70 6.83 -2.28
CA ALA A 66 8.82 5.77 -3.27
C ALA A 66 8.41 6.16 -4.70
N GLY A 67 7.84 7.35 -4.93
CA GLY A 67 7.34 7.79 -6.23
C GLY A 67 6.05 7.10 -6.68
N ILE A 68 5.34 6.43 -5.77
CA ILE A 68 4.03 5.81 -6.04
C ILE A 68 2.94 6.88 -6.03
N TRP A 69 2.99 7.79 -5.05
CA TRP A 69 2.15 8.99 -5.03
C TRP A 69 2.94 10.19 -5.53
N LEU A 70 2.32 10.97 -6.41
CA LEU A 70 2.86 12.19 -7.01
C LEU A 70 2.03 13.39 -6.50
N GLY A 71 2.61 14.17 -5.59
CA GLY A 71 1.89 15.30 -4.98
C GLY A 71 0.65 14.88 -4.19
N LYS A 72 -0.40 15.71 -4.21
CA LYS A 72 -1.62 15.51 -3.40
C LYS A 72 -2.77 14.82 -4.12
N ARG A 73 -2.75 14.70 -5.46
CA ARG A 73 -3.91 14.18 -6.20
C ARG A 73 -3.55 13.05 -7.14
N GLU A 74 -2.27 12.85 -7.41
CA GLU A 74 -1.85 11.93 -8.46
C GLU A 74 -1.28 10.68 -7.80
N VAL A 75 -1.84 9.54 -8.20
CA VAL A 75 -1.14 8.26 -8.11
C VAL A 75 -0.37 8.13 -9.42
N CYS A 76 0.88 7.67 -9.35
CA CYS A 76 1.69 7.45 -10.54
C CYS A 76 0.92 6.60 -11.54
N HIS A 77 0.73 7.11 -12.76
CA HIS A 77 -0.13 6.48 -13.76
C HIS A 77 0.29 5.04 -14.08
N ALA A 78 1.61 4.81 -14.18
CA ALA A 78 2.17 3.48 -14.38
C ALA A 78 1.81 2.49 -13.26
N ARG A 79 1.59 2.98 -12.02
CA ARG A 79 1.16 2.15 -10.89
C ARG A 79 -0.32 1.82 -10.96
N THR A 80 -1.16 2.80 -11.31
CA THR A 80 -2.59 2.55 -11.52
C THR A 80 -2.83 1.52 -12.62
N GLU A 81 -2.09 1.60 -13.74
CA GLU A 81 -2.15 0.60 -14.81
C GLU A 81 -1.62 -0.76 -14.35
N ALA A 82 -0.50 -0.79 -13.61
CA ALA A 82 0.08 -2.04 -13.13
C ALA A 82 -0.87 -2.77 -12.16
N TRP A 83 -1.52 -2.08 -11.22
CA TRP A 83 -2.45 -2.71 -10.27
C TRP A 83 -3.68 -3.31 -10.95
N THR A 84 -4.12 -2.71 -12.06
CA THR A 84 -5.35 -3.10 -12.77
C THR A 84 -5.10 -4.08 -13.92
N SER A 85 -3.85 -4.34 -14.26
CA SER A 85 -3.45 -5.33 -15.27
C SER A 85 -3.60 -6.79 -14.78
N GLU A 86 -3.59 -7.73 -15.73
CA GLU A 86 -3.54 -9.16 -15.43
C GLU A 86 -2.26 -9.50 -14.65
N GLY A 87 -2.41 -10.01 -13.41
CA GLY A 87 -1.29 -10.22 -12.50
C GLY A 87 -0.90 -9.00 -11.64
N GLY A 88 -1.67 -7.91 -11.72
CA GLY A 88 -1.45 -6.67 -10.98
C GLY A 88 -1.40 -6.80 -9.46
N GLY A 89 -1.88 -7.92 -8.90
CA GLY A 89 -1.74 -8.26 -7.48
C GLY A 89 -0.28 -8.25 -7.00
N VAL A 90 0.70 -8.59 -7.84
CA VAL A 90 2.13 -8.50 -7.47
C VAL A 90 2.57 -7.05 -7.34
N ALA A 91 2.21 -6.19 -8.30
CA ALA A 91 2.53 -4.76 -8.25
C ALA A 91 1.88 -4.09 -7.03
N PHE A 92 0.62 -4.45 -6.76
CA PHE A 92 -0.10 -4.01 -5.57
C PHE A 92 0.57 -4.47 -4.28
N ALA A 93 0.96 -5.75 -4.17
CA ALA A 93 1.63 -6.28 -2.98
C ALA A 93 2.99 -5.61 -2.72
N MET A 94 3.74 -5.28 -3.78
CA MET A 94 5.00 -4.54 -3.66
C MET A 94 4.77 -3.12 -3.12
N ASP A 95 3.76 -2.41 -3.65
CA ASP A 95 3.44 -1.05 -3.22
C ASP A 95 2.81 -1.04 -1.81
N LEU A 96 2.09 -2.09 -1.43
CA LEU A 96 1.64 -2.33 -0.07
C LEU A 96 2.81 -2.55 0.90
N ALA A 97 3.84 -3.30 0.50
CA ALA A 97 5.05 -3.45 1.32
C ALA A 97 5.77 -2.12 1.55
N VAL A 98 5.71 -1.19 0.59
CA VAL A 98 6.19 0.18 0.77
C VAL A 98 5.32 0.94 1.77
N ALA A 99 3.99 0.87 1.65
CA ALA A 99 3.08 1.53 2.58
C ALA A 99 3.26 1.05 4.03
N LEU A 100 3.48 -0.26 4.21
CA LEU A 100 3.82 -0.91 5.49
C LEU A 100 5.16 -0.42 6.07
N GLY A 101 6.04 0.13 5.23
CA GLY A 101 7.40 0.50 5.60
C GLY A 101 8.38 -0.66 5.58
N ASP A 102 8.00 -1.81 5.02
CA ASP A 102 8.87 -2.97 4.84
C ASP A 102 9.81 -2.82 3.64
N MET A 103 9.42 -2.01 2.67
CA MET A 103 10.22 -1.67 1.49
C MET A 103 10.38 -0.17 1.32
N GLU A 104 11.48 0.23 0.68
CA GLU A 104 11.75 1.60 0.25
C GLU A 104 12.37 1.60 -1.15
N THR A 105 12.23 2.72 -1.86
CA THR A 105 12.88 2.91 -3.15
C THR A 105 14.39 3.07 -2.96
N ALA A 106 15.16 2.21 -3.62
CA ALA A 106 16.62 2.22 -3.62
C ALA A 106 17.22 3.12 -4.72
N GLY A 107 16.39 3.59 -5.65
CA GLY A 107 16.76 4.44 -6.77
C GLY A 107 16.06 4.03 -8.07
N ILE A 108 16.39 4.71 -9.17
CA ILE A 108 15.97 4.32 -10.51
C ILE A 108 17.18 3.67 -11.20
N GLN A 109 17.01 2.46 -11.72
CA GLN A 109 18.00 1.77 -12.54
C GLN A 109 17.33 1.33 -13.84
N ASP A 110 17.90 1.72 -14.98
CA ASP A 110 17.34 1.42 -16.32
C ASP A 110 15.86 1.85 -16.48
N ASP A 111 15.51 3.04 -15.97
CA ASP A 111 14.13 3.57 -15.90
C ASP A 111 13.15 2.75 -15.06
N GLU A 112 13.62 1.73 -14.33
CA GLU A 112 12.84 0.95 -13.38
C GLU A 112 13.09 1.40 -11.93
N LEU A 113 12.00 1.48 -11.17
CA LEU A 113 12.02 1.74 -9.73
C LEU A 113 12.58 0.52 -8.99
N THR A 114 13.83 0.62 -8.56
CA THR A 114 14.44 -0.42 -7.71
C THR A 114 13.99 -0.25 -6.28
N SER A 115 13.62 -1.35 -5.62
CA SER A 115 13.18 -1.35 -4.23
C SER A 115 14.06 -2.27 -3.39
N ARG A 116 14.23 -1.93 -2.11
CA ARG A 116 14.96 -2.76 -1.15
C ARG A 116 14.19 -2.91 0.15
N LEU A 117 14.45 -4.01 0.86
CA LEU A 117 13.93 -4.22 2.21
C LEU A 117 14.55 -3.21 3.19
N THR A 118 13.69 -2.58 3.98
CA THR A 118 14.07 -1.77 5.14
C THR A 118 14.54 -2.68 6.29
N GLU A 119 15.07 -2.10 7.37
CA GLU A 119 15.37 -2.87 8.59
C GLU A 119 14.12 -3.56 9.15
N GLN A 120 12.97 -2.85 9.13
CA GLN A 120 11.67 -3.38 9.49
C GLN A 120 11.29 -4.58 8.61
N GLY A 121 11.37 -4.42 7.28
CA GLY A 121 11.04 -5.51 6.34
C GLY A 121 11.93 -6.74 6.53
N ARG A 122 13.24 -6.54 6.81
CA ARG A 122 14.15 -7.65 7.14
C ARG A 122 13.75 -8.36 8.42
N ALA A 123 13.31 -7.63 9.44
CA ALA A 123 12.83 -8.21 10.69
C ALA A 123 11.54 -9.02 10.48
N SER A 124 10.59 -8.50 9.70
CA SER A 124 9.35 -9.19 9.31
C SER A 124 9.64 -10.53 8.61
N VAL A 125 10.52 -10.52 7.60
CA VAL A 125 10.92 -11.74 6.87
C VAL A 125 11.68 -12.72 7.76
N SER A 126 12.59 -12.23 8.62
CA SER A 126 13.35 -13.07 9.55
C SER A 126 12.46 -13.71 10.63
N GLY A 127 11.34 -13.07 10.98
CA GLY A 127 10.30 -13.63 11.85
C GLY A 127 9.54 -14.78 11.21
N MET A 128 9.30 -14.74 9.89
CA MET A 128 8.60 -15.81 9.16
C MET A 128 9.41 -17.12 9.16
N GLY A 129 10.74 -17.06 9.15
CA GLY A 129 11.61 -18.24 9.23
C GLY A 129 11.66 -18.94 10.59
N LYS A 130 11.10 -18.34 11.66
CA LYS A 130 11.03 -18.95 12.99
C LYS A 130 9.69 -19.64 13.28
N GLY A 131 8.73 -19.55 12.36
CA GLY A 131 7.49 -20.31 12.39
C GLY A 131 7.67 -21.69 11.76
N THR A 132 8.50 -22.55 12.35
CA THR A 132 8.61 -23.95 11.91
C THR A 132 8.44 -24.89 13.11
N LEU A 133 7.29 -25.56 13.11
CA LEU A 133 6.93 -26.81 13.80
C LEU A 133 6.91 -26.76 15.35
N GLN A 134 5.73 -26.51 15.89
CA GLN A 134 5.21 -27.29 17.02
C GLN A 134 3.91 -27.96 16.61
#